data_AF-A0A6B3AP40-F1
#
_entry.id   AF-A0A6B3AP40-F1
#
_cell.length_a   1.000
_cell.length_b   1.000
_cell.length_c   1.000
_cell.angle_alpha   90.00
_cell.angle_beta   90.00
_cell.angle_gamma   90.00
#
_symmetry.space_group_name_H-M   'P 1'
#
loop_
_entity.id
_entity.type
_entity.pdbx_description
1 polymer ?
#
loop_
_entity_poly.entity_id
_entity_poly.type
_entity_poly.pdbx_seq_one_letter_code
_entity_poly.pdbx_strand_id
1 'polypeptide(L)'
;LRALFGGRPSLPARPTVTVLRPDDPALVPGADHEAVTLSAVVPARSGGEHGQDAEALAGYAGQLIEVAERAVPGLRDRLLWHEVRTPADIAAET
;
A
#
# COMPACT_ATOMS: atom_id res chain seq x y z
N LEU A 1 -9.51 9.77 -10.54
CA LEU A 1 -9.08 11.19 -10.45
C LEU A 1 -9.87 12.02 -9.44
N ARG A 2 -11.21 11.97 -9.40
CA ARG A 2 -12.01 12.75 -8.44
C ARG A 2 -11.65 12.50 -6.96
N ALA A 3 -11.28 11.28 -6.60
CA ALA A 3 -10.81 10.95 -5.25
C ALA A 3 -9.48 11.65 -4.88
N LEU A 4 -8.64 11.96 -5.87
CA LEU A 4 -7.33 12.60 -5.68
C LEU A 4 -7.42 14.13 -5.79
N PHE A 5 -8.18 14.62 -6.77
CA PHE A 5 -8.21 16.04 -7.17
C PHE A 5 -9.58 16.71 -6.99
N GLY A 6 -10.55 16.04 -6.35
CA GLY A 6 -11.86 16.62 -6.06
C GLY A 6 -11.84 17.54 -4.85
N GLY A 7 -12.95 18.25 -4.60
CA GLY A 7 -13.06 19.22 -3.50
C GLY A 7 -12.87 18.63 -2.08
N ARG A 8 -12.90 17.30 -1.95
CA ARG A 8 -12.43 16.57 -0.76
C ARG A 8 -11.64 15.34 -1.20
N PRO A 9 -10.30 15.34 -1.05
CA PRO A 9 -9.50 14.16 -1.35
C PRO A 9 -9.90 13.00 -0.42
N SER A 10 -9.96 11.80 -0.98
CA SER A 10 -10.38 10.57 -0.31
C SER A 10 -9.64 9.37 -0.87
N LEU A 11 -9.57 8.30 -0.10
CA LEU A 11 -9.01 7.04 -0.55
C LEU A 11 -9.91 6.39 -1.62
N PRO A 12 -9.36 5.93 -2.75
CA PRO A 12 -10.13 5.23 -3.76
C PRO A 12 -10.78 3.95 -3.21
N ALA A 13 -12.10 3.82 -3.31
CA ALA A 13 -12.80 2.59 -2.89
C ALA A 13 -12.40 1.33 -3.69
N ARG A 14 -11.77 1.49 -4.85
CA ARG A 14 -11.20 0.42 -5.69
C ARG A 14 -9.84 0.87 -6.19
N PRO A 15 -8.76 0.64 -5.44
CA PRO A 15 -7.42 1.04 -5.86
C PRO A 15 -6.99 0.28 -7.12
N THR A 16 -6.30 0.99 -8.01
CA THR A 16 -5.35 0.34 -8.91
C THR A 16 -4.09 0.07 -8.11
N VAL A 17 -3.66 -1.18 -8.07
CA VAL A 17 -2.47 -1.63 -7.33
C VAL A 17 -1.41 -2.07 -8.32
N THR A 18 -0.22 -1.50 -8.20
CA THR A 18 0.98 -2.01 -8.84
C THR A 18 1.64 -3.00 -7.91
N VAL A 19 2.00 -4.17 -8.44
CA VAL A 19 2.63 -5.25 -7.68
C VAL A 19 4.04 -5.47 -8.25
N LEU A 20 5.05 -5.31 -7.41
CA LEU A 20 6.43 -5.70 -7.72
C LEU A 20 6.78 -6.96 -6.93
N ARG A 21 7.22 -8.00 -7.65
CA ARG A 21 7.67 -9.29 -7.10
C ARG A 21 9.01 -9.64 -7.72
N PRO A 22 10.12 -9.39 -7.00
CA PRO A 22 11.43 -9.75 -7.49
C PRO A 22 11.60 -11.27 -7.48
N ASP A 23 12.05 -11.84 -8.59
CA ASP A 23 12.54 -13.22 -8.65
C ASP A 23 14.05 -13.32 -8.40
N ASP A 24 14.74 -12.17 -8.32
CA ASP A 24 16.17 -12.10 -8.02
C ASP A 24 16.43 -12.54 -6.56
N PRO A 25 17.21 -13.62 -6.33
CA PRO A 25 17.52 -14.11 -4.99
C PRO A 25 18.21 -13.06 -4.10
N ALA A 26 18.87 -12.05 -4.67
CA ALA A 26 19.51 -10.98 -3.92
C ALA A 26 18.51 -9.96 -3.34
N LEU A 27 17.25 -9.98 -3.80
CA LEU A 27 16.20 -9.03 -3.42
C LEU A 27 15.11 -9.66 -2.54
N VAL A 28 15.29 -10.91 -2.09
CA VAL A 28 14.33 -11.61 -1.21
C VAL A 28 14.98 -12.05 0.12
N PRO A 29 14.21 -12.21 1.21
CA PRO A 29 14.74 -12.58 2.53
C PRO A 29 15.27 -14.03 2.69
N GLY A 30 15.75 -14.65 1.60
CA GLY A 30 16.22 -16.04 1.55
C GLY A 30 15.38 -16.94 0.64
N ALA A 31 15.84 -18.18 0.41
CA ALA A 31 15.32 -19.06 -0.64
C ALA A 31 13.85 -19.49 -0.45
N ASP A 32 13.35 -19.52 0.79
CA ASP A 32 11.96 -19.93 1.11
C ASP A 32 11.02 -18.73 1.31
N HIS A 33 11.49 -17.50 1.07
CA HIS A 33 10.75 -16.27 1.29
C HIS A 33 10.63 -15.45 0.01
N GLU A 34 9.55 -14.69 -0.10
CA GLU A 34 9.36 -13.71 -1.18
C GLU A 34 9.31 -12.30 -0.61
N ALA A 35 9.69 -11.32 -1.44
CA ALA A 35 9.43 -9.91 -1.20
C ALA A 35 8.35 -9.42 -2.17
N VAL A 36 7.36 -8.67 -1.67
CA VAL A 36 6.29 -8.10 -2.49
C VAL A 36 6.09 -6.64 -2.11
N THR A 37 6.21 -5.74 -3.08
CA THR A 37 5.89 -4.32 -2.88
C THR A 37 4.58 -3.98 -3.57
N LEU A 38 3.64 -3.45 -2.80
CA LEU A 38 2.36 -2.96 -3.28
C LEU A 38 2.37 -1.43 -3.29
N SER A 39 2.09 -0.84 -4.45
CA SER A 39 2.01 0.62 -4.58
C SER A 39 0.67 1.03 -5.16
N ALA A 40 0.08 2.09 -4.62
CA ALA A 40 -1.16 2.68 -5.11
C ALA A 40 -1.09 4.21 -5.05
N VAL A 41 -1.84 4.86 -5.93
CA VAL A 41 -1.96 6.32 -5.92
C VAL A 41 -2.98 6.74 -4.87
N VAL A 42 -2.55 7.55 -3.89
CA VAL A 42 -3.36 8.08 -2.80
C VAL A 42 -3.21 9.60 -2.71
N PRO A 43 -4.16 10.33 -2.10
CA PRO A 43 -3.96 11.73 -1.79
C PRO A 43 -2.78 11.93 -0.82
N ALA A 44 -2.03 13.03 -0.99
CA ALA A 44 -0.93 13.37 -0.08
C ALA A 44 -1.41 13.73 1.33
N ARG A 45 -2.66 14.20 1.47
CA ARG A 45 -3.39 14.37 2.72
C ARG A 45 -4.84 13.96 2.47
N SER A 46 -5.45 13.21 3.37
CA SER A 46 -6.91 13.09 3.36
C SER A 46 -7.49 14.36 4.00
N GLY A 47 -8.72 14.72 3.69
CA GLY A 47 -9.35 15.92 4.25
C GLY A 47 -9.65 15.87 5.76
N GLY A 48 -9.01 14.97 6.52
CA GLY A 48 -9.17 14.78 7.97
C GLY A 48 -8.07 15.49 8.79
N GLU A 49 -8.18 15.42 10.12
CA GLU A 49 -7.12 15.87 11.02
C GLU A 49 -5.91 14.90 10.95
N HIS A 50 -4.68 15.39 11.08
CA HIS A 50 -3.43 14.64 10.82
C HIS A 50 -3.36 13.23 11.45
N GLY A 51 -4.02 12.98 12.59
CA GLY A 51 -4.07 11.67 13.24
C GLY A 51 -5.02 10.65 12.59
N GLN A 52 -6.10 11.12 11.95
CA GLN A 52 -7.09 10.25 11.28
C GLN A 52 -6.56 9.71 9.95
N ASP A 53 -5.59 10.39 9.35
CA ASP A 53 -4.98 10.01 8.08
C ASP A 53 -4.12 8.73 8.23
N ALA A 54 -3.35 8.61 9.31
CA ALA A 54 -2.48 7.47 9.53
C ALA A 54 -3.27 6.16 9.77
N GLU A 55 -4.31 6.20 10.60
CA GLU A 55 -5.16 5.04 10.86
C GLU A 55 -5.97 4.63 9.61
N ALA A 56 -6.48 5.61 8.86
CA ALA A 56 -7.16 5.34 7.59
C ALA A 56 -6.24 4.70 6.55
N LEU A 57 -4.98 5.15 6.46
CA LEU A 57 -3.98 4.59 5.56
C LEU A 57 -3.53 3.18 5.98
N ALA A 58 -3.43 2.92 7.29
CA ALA A 58 -3.15 1.58 7.81
C ALA A 58 -4.28 0.60 7.44
N GLY A 59 -5.55 1.00 7.61
CA GLY A 59 -6.70 0.21 7.15
C GLY A 59 -6.72 -0.01 5.64
N TYR A 60 -6.30 1.02 4.88
CA TYR A 60 -6.23 0.95 3.42
C TYR A 60 -5.15 -0.02 2.92
N ALA A 61 -4.04 -0.19 3.63
CA ALA A 61 -3.03 -1.19 3.29
C ALA A 61 -3.61 -2.62 3.25
N GLY A 62 -4.52 -2.95 4.17
CA GLY A 62 -5.25 -4.22 4.15
C GLY A 62 -6.09 -4.39 2.89
N GLN A 63 -6.73 -3.31 2.41
CA GLN A 63 -7.46 -3.31 1.15
C GLN A 63 -6.52 -3.49 -0.06
N LEU A 64 -5.32 -2.92 -0.05
CA LEU A 64 -4.34 -3.13 -1.10
C LEU A 64 -3.91 -4.60 -1.19
N ILE A 65 -3.69 -5.25 -0.04
CA ILE A 65 -3.37 -6.68 0.04
C ILE A 65 -4.51 -7.52 -0.57
N GLU A 66 -5.76 -7.25 -0.18
CA GLU A 66 -6.92 -7.97 -0.70
C GLU A 66 -7.08 -7.79 -2.23
N VAL A 67 -6.83 -6.59 -2.76
CA VAL A 67 -6.85 -6.37 -4.21
C VAL A 67 -5.69 -7.09 -4.89
N ALA A 68 -4.51 -7.10 -4.28
CA ALA A 68 -3.31 -7.75 -4.82
C ALA A 68 -3.43 -9.27 -4.90
N GLU A 69 -4.28 -9.91 -4.08
CA GLU A 69 -4.52 -11.36 -4.16
C GLU A 69 -4.97 -11.85 -5.54
N ARG A 70 -5.59 -10.96 -6.34
CA ARG A 70 -5.97 -11.27 -7.73
C ARG A 70 -4.77 -11.53 -8.63
N ALA A 71 -3.63 -10.90 -8.34
CA ALA A 71 -2.37 -11.07 -9.05
C ALA A 71 -1.41 -12.02 -8.31
N VAL A 72 -1.57 -12.13 -6.98
CA VAL A 72 -0.73 -12.94 -6.10
C VAL A 72 -1.61 -13.82 -5.20
N PRO A 73 -2.08 -14.97 -5.71
CA PRO A 73 -2.98 -15.83 -4.94
C PRO A 73 -2.38 -16.25 -3.59
N GLY A 74 -3.19 -16.15 -2.52
CA GLY A 74 -2.78 -16.53 -1.16
C GLY A 74 -1.79 -15.57 -0.48
N LEU A 75 -1.62 -14.34 -0.99
CA LEU A 75 -0.69 -13.35 -0.43
C LEU A 75 -0.92 -13.12 1.07
N ARG A 76 -2.18 -12.95 1.50
CA ARG A 76 -2.50 -12.68 2.89
C ARG A 76 -2.17 -13.84 3.82
N ASP A 77 -2.45 -15.06 3.39
CA ASP A 77 -2.20 -16.28 4.18
C ASP A 77 -0.71 -16.57 4.36
N ARG A 78 0.13 -16.07 3.45
CA ARG A 78 1.59 -16.24 3.45
C ARG A 78 2.34 -15.08 4.11
N LEU A 79 1.63 -14.05 4.56
CA LEU A 79 2.23 -12.81 5.06
C LEU A 79 2.88 -13.02 6.44
N LEU A 80 4.21 -12.91 6.51
CA LEU A 80 4.94 -12.98 7.78
C LEU A 80 5.01 -11.62 8.49
N TRP A 81 5.24 -10.56 7.73
CA TRP A 81 5.24 -9.17 8.20
C TRP A 81 4.97 -8.24 7.02
N HIS A 82 4.57 -7.00 7.31
CA HIS A 82 4.52 -5.93 6.32
C HIS A 82 4.83 -4.59 6.99
N GLU A 83 5.30 -3.64 6.19
CA GLU A 83 5.51 -2.25 6.57
C GLU A 83 4.67 -1.36 5.64
N VAL A 84 4.06 -0.31 6.19
CA VAL A 84 3.28 0.65 5.41
C VAL A 84 4.08 1.95 5.32
N ARG A 85 4.33 2.41 4.09
CA ARG A 85 4.96 3.71 3.82
C ARG A 85 3.93 4.68 3.24
N THR A 86 3.56 5.69 4.03
CA THR A 86 2.59 6.71 3.65
C THR A 86 3.27 7.90 2.95
N PRO A 87 2.51 8.76 2.24
CA PRO A 87 3.07 10.00 1.71
C PRO A 87 3.72 10.89 2.77
N ALA A 88 3.22 10.88 4.01
CA ALA A 88 3.81 11.62 5.12
C ALA A 88 5.17 11.04 5.55
N ASP A 89 5.30 9.71 5.62
CA ASP A 89 6.56 9.04 5.94
C ASP A 89 7.62 9.36 4.89
N ILE A 90 7.26 9.28 3.60
CA ILE A 90 8.15 9.63 2.49
C ILE A 90 8.59 11.10 2.57
N ALA A 91 7.67 12.01 2.89
CA ALA A 91 7.98 13.43 3.04
C ALA A 91 8.89 13.73 4.24
N ALA A 92 8.83 12.93 5.31
CA ALA A 92 9.68 13.10 6.49
C ALA A 92 11.12 12.60 6.29
N GLU A 93 11.34 11.71 5.31
CA GLU A 93 12.66 11.14 4.99
C GLU A 93 13.47 11.95 3.97
N THR A 94 12.91 13.05 3.45
CA THR A 94 13.56 13.93 2.45
C THR A 94 13.82 15.32 3.02
#